data_AF-X8JE72-F1
#
_entry.id   AF-X8JE72-F1
#
_cell.length_a   1.000
_cell.length_b   1.000
_cell.length_c   1.000
_cell.angle_alpha   90.00
_cell.angle_beta   90.00
_cell.angle_gamma   90.00
#
_symmetry.space_group_name_H-M   'P 1'
#
loop_
_entity.id
_entity.type
_entity.pdbx_description
1 polymer ?
#
loop_
_entity_poly.entity_id
_entity_poly.type
_entity_poly.pdbx_seq_one_letter_code
_entity_poly.pdbx_strand_id
1 'polypeptide(L)'
;MADGDRAGSSTTFKRLREVSPEAEDLKDIPTDSPWVGICLGVLESPYSVIPCLHTFDKDCLVGWWQRNDTCPLCKTRATSARHSFQLQAIVNHYDSKRPPHKRARANDAGAGQEAGKTDIYPFGVVPPVVVNQPHGRDEDEDEDEDEDEGVNEDNEDEDNDEDDGDDNILVGGRIVFPCPACRPGHPSGYICPTPIPEPTEAVKDSEAQDYLNGRRAIIEPARGDTRILFAEGLHNAPGAEHLFTPELKAEINRACEEHVACLRCSSYLPRNWPGRAQSICKGCGIVTCEAFDPLGCPLEFGGRSLTPLNEAGNVVPPGVLWERISGTHPRFFNNQTEYQRFFDRLAANNITTRSVAQELLRAAGHGEADYFCSPCIASTVHHGFAESWRRKKENGEVPLPAHAPNLANCWYGRDCRTQSHNAGHAARLSHDCDPRPPNQAHPALPALDPAPAPAPGPGPPNDLDPAQAAAPIQNLDPAPAPVP
;
A
#
# COMPACT_ATOMS: atom_id res chain seq x y z
N MET A 1 -52.86 -0.50 51.03
CA MET A 1 -52.86 -1.66 50.12
C MET A 1 -51.96 -1.29 48.94
N ALA A 2 -50.82 -1.98 48.83
CA ALA A 2 -49.83 -2.09 47.74
C ALA A 2 -49.54 -0.83 46.89
N ASP A 3 -48.39 -0.16 47.02
CA ASP A 3 -46.99 -0.51 46.65
C ASP A 3 -46.64 -0.24 45.18
N GLY A 4 -45.55 0.53 44.97
CA GLY A 4 -44.98 0.76 43.64
C GLY A 4 -44.00 1.95 43.51
N ASP A 5 -42.84 1.83 44.17
CA ASP A 5 -41.49 2.22 43.71
C ASP A 5 -40.98 3.67 43.49
N ARG A 6 -39.78 3.85 44.06
CA ARG A 6 -38.57 4.61 43.62
C ARG A 6 -38.49 6.13 43.86
N ALA A 7 -37.81 6.48 44.96
CA ALA A 7 -37.19 7.79 45.18
C ALA A 7 -35.69 7.76 44.87
N GLY A 8 -35.22 8.75 44.10
CA GLY A 8 -33.82 9.09 43.95
C GLY A 8 -33.34 10.01 45.08
N SER A 9 -32.03 10.11 45.27
CA SER A 9 -31.44 11.30 45.89
C SER A 9 -29.97 11.47 45.52
N SER A 10 -29.68 12.70 45.10
CA SER A 10 -28.38 13.36 44.99
C SER A 10 -27.70 13.51 46.34
N THR A 11 -26.36 13.42 46.39
CA THR A 11 -25.46 14.16 47.32
C THR A 11 -24.00 14.07 46.83
N THR A 12 -23.37 15.17 46.40
CA THR A 12 -22.47 16.08 47.15
C THR A 12 -21.02 15.60 47.34
N PHE A 13 -20.10 16.39 46.79
CA PHE A 13 -18.63 16.27 46.83
C PHE A 13 -18.04 16.33 48.26
N LYS A 14 -17.04 15.48 48.52
CA LYS A 14 -16.08 15.65 49.63
C LYS A 14 -14.65 15.43 49.12
N ARG A 15 -13.82 16.45 49.31
CA ARG A 15 -12.35 16.50 49.11
C ARG A 15 -11.65 15.25 49.67
N LEU A 16 -10.79 14.62 48.88
CA LEU A 16 -9.80 13.65 49.36
C LEU A 16 -8.36 14.12 49.08
N ARG A 17 -7.52 13.78 50.05
CA ARG A 17 -6.11 14.14 50.26
C ARG A 17 -5.18 13.65 49.14
N GLU A 18 -4.14 14.44 48.93
CA GLU A 18 -2.92 14.09 48.19
C GLU A 18 -2.25 12.85 48.81
N VAL A 19 -2.01 11.85 47.97
CA VAL A 19 -1.12 10.72 48.23
C VAL A 19 -0.29 10.52 46.97
N SER A 20 1.02 10.72 47.08
CA SER A 20 2.01 10.36 46.06
C SER A 20 2.11 8.83 45.97
N PRO A 21 2.06 8.20 44.79
CA PRO A 21 2.38 6.79 44.67
C PRO A 21 3.87 6.62 44.41
N GLU A 22 4.45 5.76 45.23
CA GLU A 22 5.76 5.16 45.09
C GLU A 22 5.85 4.35 43.79
N ALA A 23 7.06 4.28 43.26
CA ALA A 23 7.43 3.44 42.15
C ALA A 23 7.14 1.97 42.48
N GLU A 24 6.33 1.30 41.67
CA GLU A 24 6.53 -0.01 41.03
C GLU A 24 5.28 -0.30 40.15
N ASP A 25 5.45 -1.11 39.11
CA ASP A 25 4.42 -1.58 38.16
C ASP A 25 3.88 -0.61 37.08
N LEU A 26 4.70 -0.38 36.06
CA LEU A 26 4.23 -0.11 34.69
C LEU A 26 5.12 -0.82 33.66
N LYS A 27 5.10 -2.16 33.68
CA LYS A 27 5.55 -3.00 32.55
C LYS A 27 4.30 -3.46 31.84
N ASP A 28 3.94 -2.77 30.75
CA ASP A 28 3.20 -3.27 29.58
C ASP A 28 2.51 -2.09 28.88
N ILE A 29 3.24 -1.47 27.94
CA ILE A 29 2.64 -0.69 26.85
C ILE A 29 3.19 -1.33 25.55
N PRO A 30 2.33 -1.78 24.62
CA PRO A 30 2.74 -2.51 23.42
C PRO A 30 3.74 -1.73 22.55
N THR A 31 4.81 -2.42 22.15
CA THR A 31 5.84 -1.92 21.25
C THR A 31 5.37 -1.94 19.79
N ASP A 32 4.59 -0.96 19.37
CA ASP A 32 4.54 -0.57 17.95
C ASP A 32 5.82 0.21 17.63
N SER A 33 6.79 -0.53 17.10
CA SER A 33 8.16 -0.07 16.91
C SER A 33 8.34 0.42 15.47
N PRO A 34 8.94 1.61 15.23
CA PRO A 34 9.04 2.28 13.93
C PRO A 34 10.11 1.65 13.03
N TRP A 35 9.93 0.39 12.63
CA TRP A 35 10.85 -0.30 11.75
C TRP A 35 10.57 0.07 10.29
N VAL A 36 11.61 0.52 9.58
CA VAL A 36 11.54 0.89 8.16
C VAL A 36 12.16 -0.19 7.27
N GLY A 37 11.48 -0.52 6.16
CA GLY A 37 11.81 -1.60 5.22
C GLY A 37 13.09 -1.43 4.39
N ILE A 38 13.98 -0.50 4.72
CA ILE A 38 15.31 -0.35 4.08
C ILE A 38 16.42 -0.52 5.10
N CYS A 39 16.35 0.21 6.22
CA CYS A 39 17.41 0.21 7.24
C CYS A 39 17.24 -0.91 8.27
N LEU A 40 16.04 -1.53 8.37
CA LEU A 40 15.68 -2.52 9.39
C LEU A 40 16.00 -2.07 10.84
N GLY A 41 16.01 -0.75 11.07
CA GLY A 41 16.39 -0.08 12.32
C GLY A 41 15.39 1.02 12.72
N VAL A 42 15.67 1.70 13.84
CA VAL A 42 14.93 2.90 14.28
C VAL A 42 15.31 4.06 13.36
N LEU A 43 14.31 4.84 12.95
CA LEU A 43 14.47 6.06 12.16
C LEU A 43 15.27 7.11 12.95
N GLU A 44 16.44 7.54 12.47
CA GLU A 44 17.19 8.64 13.10
C GLU A 44 16.72 9.98 12.51
N SER A 45 16.50 10.04 11.20
CA SER A 45 16.02 11.21 10.46
C SER A 45 14.90 10.82 9.49
N PRO A 46 13.61 10.87 9.91
CA PRO A 46 12.49 10.40 9.12
C PRO A 46 12.12 11.38 7.99
N TYR A 47 12.14 10.89 6.76
CA TYR A 47 11.75 11.59 5.55
C TYR A 47 10.61 10.86 4.81
N SER A 48 9.56 11.58 4.46
CA SER A 48 8.38 11.06 3.77
C SER A 48 8.47 11.34 2.27
N VAL A 49 8.41 10.29 1.45
CA VAL A 49 8.52 10.35 -0.02
C VAL A 49 7.24 10.88 -0.65
N ILE A 50 7.32 11.88 -1.52
CA ILE A 50 6.21 12.45 -2.28
C ILE A 50 6.11 11.73 -3.65
N PRO A 51 4.91 11.32 -4.11
CA PRO A 51 3.58 11.56 -3.53
C PRO A 51 3.07 10.46 -2.58
N CYS A 52 3.80 9.35 -2.44
CA CYS A 52 3.28 8.15 -1.78
C CYS A 52 3.26 8.17 -0.24
N LEU A 53 3.87 9.17 0.39
CA LEU A 53 4.01 9.43 1.83
C LEU A 53 4.65 8.31 2.68
N HIS A 54 5.26 7.31 2.03
CA HIS A 54 6.07 6.32 2.74
C HIS A 54 7.30 6.96 3.37
N THR A 55 7.57 6.65 4.64
CA THR A 55 8.63 7.29 5.42
C THR A 55 9.84 6.39 5.61
N PHE A 56 11.02 6.95 5.40
CA PHE A 56 12.31 6.27 5.51
C PHE A 56 13.32 7.11 6.26
N ASP A 57 14.43 6.51 6.67
CA ASP A 57 15.56 7.29 7.16
C ASP A 57 16.22 8.04 5.99
N LYS A 58 16.65 9.29 6.22
CA LYS A 58 17.27 10.16 5.22
C LYS A 58 18.38 9.45 4.45
N ASP A 59 19.32 8.82 5.17
CA ASP A 59 20.53 8.30 4.54
C ASP A 59 20.24 7.03 3.72
N CYS A 60 19.32 6.19 4.21
CA CYS A 60 18.83 5.04 3.48
C CYS A 60 18.07 5.42 2.21
N LEU A 61 17.27 6.49 2.28
CA LEU A 61 16.49 6.98 1.16
C LEU A 61 17.41 7.61 0.09
N VAL A 62 18.35 8.46 0.51
CA VAL A 62 19.37 9.04 -0.38
C VAL A 62 20.22 7.95 -1.02
N GLY A 63 20.65 6.94 -0.26
CA GLY A 63 21.41 5.80 -0.79
C GLY A 63 20.62 4.96 -1.81
N TRP A 64 19.31 4.81 -1.62
CA TRP A 64 18.45 4.18 -2.63
C TRP A 64 18.35 5.03 -3.91
N TRP A 65 18.25 6.36 -3.75
CA TRP A 65 18.12 7.31 -4.84
C TRP A 65 19.35 7.52 -5.70
N GLN A 66 20.51 6.97 -5.30
CA GLN A 66 21.69 6.91 -6.16
C GLN A 66 21.50 5.99 -7.38
N ARG A 67 20.57 5.01 -7.30
CA ARG A 67 20.40 3.98 -8.34
C ARG A 67 18.96 3.86 -8.85
N ASN A 68 18.00 4.52 -8.21
CA ASN A 68 16.59 4.42 -8.53
C ASN A 68 15.90 5.77 -8.27
N ASP A 69 14.90 6.16 -9.03
CA ASP A 69 14.09 7.37 -8.77
C ASP A 69 12.73 7.04 -8.12
N THR A 70 12.58 5.84 -7.57
CA THR A 70 11.30 5.32 -7.05
C THR A 70 11.30 5.14 -5.54
N CYS A 71 10.10 5.13 -4.94
CA CYS A 71 9.88 4.76 -3.55
C CYS A 71 10.31 3.30 -3.30
N PRO A 72 11.13 3.04 -2.27
CA PRO A 72 11.61 1.69 -1.96
C PRO A 72 10.51 0.67 -1.64
N LEU A 73 9.40 1.12 -1.04
CA LEU A 73 8.27 0.26 -0.66
C LEU A 73 7.29 0.05 -1.82
N CYS A 74 6.71 1.13 -2.34
CA CYS A 74 5.61 1.02 -3.31
C CYS A 74 6.05 1.16 -4.77
N LYS A 75 7.33 1.43 -5.02
CA LYS A 75 7.91 1.64 -6.37
C LYS A 75 7.32 2.79 -7.18
N THR A 76 6.40 3.57 -6.60
CA THR A 76 5.93 4.85 -7.18
C THR A 76 7.11 5.77 -7.41
N ARG A 77 7.18 6.41 -8.57
CA ARG A 77 8.21 7.42 -8.89
C ARG A 77 8.17 8.54 -7.85
N ALA A 78 9.32 8.82 -7.24
CA ALA A 78 9.44 9.85 -6.23
C ALA A 78 9.71 11.21 -6.90
N THR A 79 9.07 12.27 -6.43
CA THR A 79 9.36 13.64 -6.88
C THR A 79 10.28 14.37 -5.90
N SER A 80 10.09 14.14 -4.60
CA SER A 80 10.91 14.66 -3.51
C SER A 80 10.66 13.87 -2.24
N ALA A 81 11.38 14.15 -1.16
CA ALA A 81 11.00 13.73 0.18
C ALA A 81 11.23 14.85 1.18
N ARG A 82 10.34 14.93 2.17
CA ARG A 82 10.32 15.98 3.19
C ARG A 82 10.60 15.41 4.57
N HIS A 83 11.29 16.18 5.41
CA HIS A 83 11.51 15.80 6.80
C HIS A 83 10.17 15.78 7.56
N SER A 84 9.89 14.69 8.26
CA SER A 84 8.68 14.56 9.07
C SER A 84 8.95 15.02 10.50
N PHE A 85 8.63 16.28 10.81
CA PHE A 85 8.80 16.84 12.16
C PHE A 85 8.00 16.08 13.23
N GLN A 86 6.82 15.58 12.85
CA GLN A 86 5.94 14.82 13.75
C GLN A 86 6.56 13.48 14.12
N LEU A 87 7.07 12.74 13.14
CA LEU A 87 7.75 11.46 13.40
C LEU A 87 9.09 11.67 14.11
N GLN A 88 9.81 12.75 13.81
CA GLN A 88 11.04 13.09 14.53
C GLN A 88 10.77 13.33 16.02
N ALA A 89 9.68 14.02 16.38
CA ALA A 89 9.32 14.24 17.78
C ALA A 89 9.02 12.91 18.51
N ILE A 90 8.37 11.96 17.81
CA ILE A 90 8.08 10.62 18.34
C ILE A 90 9.38 9.81 18.51
N VAL A 91 10.26 9.83 17.51
CA VAL A 91 11.59 9.20 17.56
C VAL A 91 12.39 9.73 18.76
N ASN A 92 12.47 11.06 18.91
CA ASN A 92 13.21 11.68 20.00
C ASN A 92 12.64 11.31 21.38
N HIS A 93 11.30 11.24 21.48
CA HIS A 93 10.64 10.80 22.71
C HIS A 93 10.95 9.33 23.02
N TYR A 94 10.95 8.47 22.00
CA TYR A 94 11.28 7.06 22.13
C TYR A 94 12.74 6.85 22.56
N ASP A 95 13.68 7.59 21.96
CA ASP A 95 15.11 7.52 22.29
C ASP A 95 15.42 8.02 23.70
N SER A 96 14.66 9.01 24.21
CA SER A 96 14.86 9.55 25.56
C SER A 96 14.56 8.54 26.69
N LYS A 97 13.89 7.43 26.39
CA LYS A 97 13.38 6.45 27.37
C LYS A 97 14.11 5.10 27.38
N ARG A 98 15.17 4.91 26.58
CA ARG A 98 15.82 3.59 26.41
C ARG A 98 17.36 3.64 26.56
N PRO A 99 18.02 2.57 27.07
CA PRO A 99 19.48 2.48 27.06
C PRO A 99 20.04 2.46 25.63
N PRO A 100 21.25 2.99 25.40
CA PRO A 100 21.83 3.14 24.07
C PRO A 100 22.06 1.77 23.41
N HIS A 101 21.31 1.48 22.35
CA HIS A 101 21.61 0.36 21.44
C HIS A 101 22.50 0.85 20.29
N LYS A 102 23.25 -0.09 19.69
CA LYS A 102 24.13 0.20 18.55
C LYS A 102 23.31 0.77 17.38
N ARG A 103 23.56 2.05 17.10
CA ARG A 103 23.13 2.75 15.89
C ARG A 103 23.72 2.06 14.67
N ALA A 104 22.97 2.05 13.57
CA ALA A 104 23.45 1.52 12.30
C ALA A 104 24.50 2.49 11.71
N ARG A 105 25.73 2.46 12.22
CA ARG A 105 26.84 3.19 11.59
C ARG A 105 27.29 2.45 10.33
N ALA A 106 27.46 3.21 9.24
CA ALA A 106 28.58 3.02 8.34
C ALA A 106 29.21 4.38 7.97
N ASN A 107 30.41 4.59 8.52
CA ASN A 107 31.50 5.51 8.14
C ASN A 107 31.47 6.99 8.57
N ASP A 108 32.43 7.31 9.45
CA ASP A 108 32.99 8.64 9.69
C ASP A 108 33.73 9.13 8.43
N ALA A 109 33.22 10.21 7.82
CA ALA A 109 34.02 11.23 7.14
C ALA A 109 33.16 12.48 6.95
N GLY A 110 33.55 13.58 7.59
CA GLY A 110 33.08 14.93 7.27
C GLY A 110 32.13 15.55 8.29
N ALA A 111 32.71 16.20 9.30
CA ALA A 111 32.05 17.32 9.95
C ALA A 111 31.70 18.36 8.87
N GLY A 112 30.43 18.73 8.74
CA GLY A 112 29.95 19.70 7.78
C GLY A 112 28.52 20.13 8.08
N GLN A 113 28.43 21.20 8.88
CA GLN A 113 27.35 22.19 9.01
C GLN A 113 25.87 21.76 8.98
N GLU A 114 25.17 22.20 10.02
CA GLU A 114 23.72 22.34 10.12
C GLU A 114 23.15 23.10 8.91
N ALA A 115 22.84 22.39 7.82
CA ALA A 115 21.94 22.85 6.78
C ALA A 115 20.52 22.46 7.19
N GLY A 116 19.61 23.44 7.18
CA GLY A 116 18.24 23.30 7.65
C GLY A 116 17.49 22.09 7.07
N LYS A 117 16.40 21.72 7.74
CA LYS A 117 15.44 20.67 7.36
C LYS A 117 14.82 20.95 5.99
N THR A 118 15.60 20.73 4.93
CA THR A 118 15.22 20.96 3.53
C THR A 118 14.72 19.68 2.90
N ASP A 119 13.93 19.86 1.85
CA ASP A 119 13.48 18.80 0.96
C ASP A 119 14.69 18.15 0.28
N ILE A 120 14.65 16.83 0.11
CA ILE A 120 15.65 16.06 -0.63
C ILE A 120 15.02 15.52 -1.91
N TYR A 121 15.82 15.33 -2.95
CA TYR A 121 15.35 14.98 -4.29
C TYR A 121 16.07 13.72 -4.82
N PRO A 122 15.40 12.90 -5.64
CA PRO A 122 16.06 11.82 -6.37
C PRO A 122 17.17 12.36 -7.28
N PHE A 123 18.19 11.55 -7.54
CA PHE A 123 19.31 11.96 -8.39
C PHE A 123 18.83 12.27 -9.82
N GLY A 124 19.19 13.45 -10.33
CA GLY A 124 18.76 13.94 -11.66
C GLY A 124 17.45 14.73 -11.68
N VAL A 125 16.80 14.97 -10.53
CA VAL A 125 15.67 15.89 -10.39
C VAL A 125 16.19 17.24 -9.88
N VAL A 126 16.01 18.30 -10.68
CA VAL A 126 16.47 19.65 -10.34
C VAL A 126 15.53 20.25 -9.28
N PRO A 127 16.03 20.80 -8.15
CA PRO A 127 15.20 21.52 -7.19
C PRO A 127 14.59 22.77 -7.83
N PRO A 128 13.37 23.19 -7.45
CA PRO A 128 12.83 24.47 -7.88
C PRO A 128 13.74 25.60 -7.40
N VAL A 129 14.17 26.48 -8.32
CA VAL A 129 15.06 27.61 -8.03
C VAL A 129 14.34 28.60 -7.12
N VAL A 130 14.79 28.73 -5.88
CA VAL A 130 14.28 29.74 -4.94
C VAL A 130 15.04 31.04 -5.20
N VAL A 131 14.40 31.98 -5.90
CA VAL A 131 14.90 33.36 -6.05
C VAL A 131 14.70 34.10 -4.73
N ASN A 132 15.79 34.25 -3.96
CA ASN A 132 15.81 35.14 -2.79
C ASN A 132 16.26 36.55 -3.23
N GLN A 133 15.38 37.54 -3.08
CA GLN A 133 15.67 38.97 -3.25
C GLN A 133 16.15 39.61 -1.92
N PRO A 134 16.75 40.82 -1.94
CA PRO A 134 18.17 41.02 -1.65
C PRO A 134 18.43 41.69 -0.30
N HIS A 135 19.59 41.41 0.32
CA HIS A 135 20.16 42.20 1.42
C HIS A 135 21.60 42.56 1.08
N GLY A 136 21.94 43.82 1.34
CA GLY A 136 23.01 44.54 0.64
C GLY A 136 24.39 44.52 1.30
N ARG A 137 25.31 45.19 0.58
CA ARG A 137 26.67 45.63 0.95
C ARG A 137 27.69 44.49 1.18
N ASP A 138 28.93 44.51 0.70
CA ASP A 138 29.87 45.56 0.25
C ASP A 138 30.71 45.03 -0.94
N GLU A 139 30.98 45.82 -1.99
CA GLU A 139 32.32 46.32 -2.39
C GLU A 139 33.44 45.27 -2.46
N ASP A 140 33.90 44.91 -3.67
CA ASP A 140 35.29 45.12 -4.13
C ASP A 140 35.47 44.64 -5.59
N GLU A 141 36.42 45.31 -6.25
CA GLU A 141 36.65 45.50 -7.69
C GLU A 141 37.46 44.37 -8.38
N ASP A 142 37.59 44.53 -9.71
CA ASP A 142 38.64 44.04 -10.65
C ASP A 142 38.03 43.19 -11.80
N GLU A 143 37.64 43.79 -12.93
CA GLU A 143 38.43 44.25 -14.10
C GLU A 143 39.00 43.11 -14.99
N ASP A 144 38.75 43.28 -16.30
CA ASP A 144 39.41 42.73 -17.52
C ASP A 144 38.34 42.24 -18.54
N GLU A 145 37.94 43.07 -19.51
CA GLU A 145 38.51 43.21 -20.89
C GLU A 145 38.17 41.96 -21.77
N ASP A 146 37.53 41.97 -22.95
CA ASP A 146 37.29 42.98 -23.99
C ASP A 146 36.32 42.46 -25.09
N GLU A 147 35.68 43.41 -25.79
CA GLU A 147 35.36 43.48 -27.24
C GLU A 147 34.51 42.37 -27.93
N ASP A 148 33.57 42.60 -28.85
CA ASP A 148 32.86 43.74 -29.47
C ASP A 148 31.74 43.09 -30.35
N GLU A 149 30.95 43.91 -31.05
CA GLU A 149 30.01 43.62 -32.16
C GLU A 149 28.53 43.85 -31.79
N GLY A 150 28.13 45.13 -31.87
CA GLY A 150 26.75 45.56 -31.80
C GLY A 150 25.96 45.26 -33.08
N VAL A 151 24.70 44.84 -32.93
CA VAL A 151 23.63 45.09 -33.91
C VAL A 151 22.28 45.21 -33.17
N ASN A 152 21.74 46.42 -33.21
CA ASN A 152 20.33 46.84 -33.19
C ASN A 152 19.39 46.40 -32.05
N GLU A 153 18.98 47.43 -31.30
CA GLU A 153 17.66 47.56 -30.69
C GLU A 153 16.57 47.37 -31.74
N ASP A 154 15.82 46.28 -31.64
CA ASP A 154 14.40 46.27 -31.99
C ASP A 154 13.69 45.47 -30.89
N ASN A 155 12.83 46.17 -30.16
CA ASN A 155 11.96 45.62 -29.13
C ASN A 155 11.02 44.60 -29.76
N GLU A 156 11.19 43.33 -29.41
CA GLU A 156 10.08 42.39 -29.34
C GLU A 156 10.13 41.79 -27.93
N ASP A 157 9.25 42.31 -27.08
CA ASP A 157 8.84 41.69 -25.83
C ASP A 157 8.26 40.30 -26.16
N GLU A 158 9.13 39.31 -26.32
CA GLU A 158 8.74 37.93 -26.15
C GLU A 158 8.70 37.69 -24.64
N ASP A 159 7.52 37.94 -24.08
CA ASP A 159 7.05 37.36 -22.83
C ASP A 159 7.24 35.84 -22.92
N ASN A 160 8.46 35.37 -22.66
CA ASN A 160 8.75 33.99 -22.38
C ASN A 160 8.29 33.75 -20.94
N ASP A 161 6.96 33.72 -20.78
CA ASP A 161 6.30 33.05 -19.66
C ASP A 161 6.73 31.59 -19.75
N GLU A 162 7.89 31.28 -19.18
CA GLU A 162 8.30 29.94 -18.83
C GLU A 162 7.22 29.40 -17.88
N ASP A 163 6.25 28.70 -18.48
CA ASP A 163 5.13 27.96 -17.89
C ASP A 163 5.65 26.77 -17.07
N ASP A 164 6.51 27.07 -16.10
CA ASP A 164 7.06 26.10 -15.16
C ASP A 164 6.10 25.95 -13.99
N GLY A 165 5.01 25.19 -14.21
CA GLY A 165 4.14 24.75 -13.12
C GLY A 165 2.82 24.04 -13.47
N ASP A 166 2.51 23.75 -14.74
CA ASP A 166 1.15 23.40 -15.20
C ASP A 166 0.77 21.89 -15.14
N ASP A 167 1.29 21.12 -14.19
CA ASP A 167 0.91 19.69 -14.05
C ASP A 167 -0.42 19.50 -13.27
N ASN A 168 -1.07 20.57 -12.81
CA ASN A 168 -2.21 20.48 -11.90
C ASN A 168 -3.35 21.50 -12.16
N ILE A 169 -3.37 22.18 -13.32
CA ILE A 169 -4.49 23.05 -13.66
C ILE A 169 -5.74 22.22 -14.01
N LEU A 170 -6.83 22.55 -13.33
CA LEU A 170 -8.15 21.98 -13.60
C LEU A 170 -8.78 22.70 -14.80
N VAL A 171 -9.05 21.98 -15.88
CA VAL A 171 -9.74 22.51 -17.08
C VAL A 171 -11.07 23.20 -16.74
N GLY A 172 -11.79 22.62 -15.78
CA GLY A 172 -13.05 23.19 -15.26
C GLY A 172 -12.87 24.14 -14.08
N GLY A 173 -11.65 24.51 -13.71
CA GLY A 173 -11.36 25.28 -12.51
C GLY A 173 -11.89 24.62 -11.24
N ARG A 174 -12.16 25.44 -10.23
CA ARG A 174 -12.66 25.02 -8.91
C ARG A 174 -14.19 25.03 -8.82
N ILE A 175 -14.87 24.96 -9.96
CA ILE A 175 -16.33 24.90 -10.04
C ILE A 175 -16.81 23.48 -10.34
N VAL A 176 -17.97 23.14 -9.77
CA VAL A 176 -18.56 21.81 -9.91
C VAL A 176 -19.44 21.77 -11.16
N PHE A 177 -19.01 21.00 -12.16
CA PHE A 177 -19.82 20.71 -13.35
C PHE A 177 -20.76 19.51 -13.16
N PRO A 178 -21.84 19.40 -13.94
CA PRO A 178 -22.74 18.26 -13.85
C PRO A 178 -22.07 16.92 -14.14
N CYS A 179 -22.60 15.85 -13.55
CA CYS A 179 -22.19 14.49 -13.91
C CYS A 179 -22.84 14.05 -15.23
N PRO A 180 -22.34 12.98 -15.89
CA PRO A 180 -22.89 12.50 -17.15
C PRO A 180 -24.38 12.10 -17.12
N ALA A 181 -24.95 11.83 -15.94
CA ALA A 181 -26.37 11.49 -15.76
C ALA A 181 -27.23 12.66 -15.23
N CYS A 182 -26.65 13.85 -15.00
CA CYS A 182 -27.45 15.04 -14.68
C CYS A 182 -28.27 15.51 -15.89
N ARG A 183 -27.83 15.16 -17.11
CA ARG A 183 -28.53 15.43 -18.38
C ARG A 183 -29.22 14.16 -18.88
N PRO A 184 -30.38 14.26 -19.55
CA PRO A 184 -30.99 13.12 -20.24
C PRO A 184 -30.05 12.53 -21.30
N GLY A 185 -30.11 11.21 -21.49
CA GLY A 185 -29.36 10.52 -22.55
C GLY A 185 -28.12 9.76 -22.10
N HIS A 186 -27.86 9.65 -20.79
CA HIS A 186 -26.81 8.76 -20.30
C HIS A 186 -27.06 7.30 -20.76
N PRO A 187 -26.05 6.55 -21.22
CA PRO A 187 -26.27 5.21 -21.78
C PRO A 187 -26.87 4.17 -20.81
N SER A 188 -26.75 4.38 -19.50
CA SER A 188 -27.44 3.55 -18.50
C SER A 188 -28.96 3.80 -18.41
N GLY A 189 -29.48 4.83 -19.07
CA GLY A 189 -30.87 5.29 -18.97
C GLY A 189 -31.21 5.99 -17.65
N TYR A 190 -30.24 6.10 -16.72
CA TYR A 190 -30.43 6.79 -15.45
C TYR A 190 -30.28 8.30 -15.60
N ILE A 191 -31.18 9.05 -14.94
CA ILE A 191 -31.13 10.50 -14.84
C ILE A 191 -31.11 10.86 -13.35
N CYS A 192 -30.21 11.76 -12.94
CA CYS A 192 -30.09 12.18 -11.55
C CYS A 192 -31.39 12.85 -11.07
N PRO A 193 -32.01 12.39 -9.96
CA PRO A 193 -33.20 13.03 -9.40
C PRO A 193 -32.93 14.46 -8.93
N THR A 194 -31.73 14.69 -8.41
CA THR A 194 -31.23 16.01 -7.99
C THR A 194 -30.00 16.31 -8.85
N PRO A 195 -30.16 16.90 -10.05
CA PRO A 195 -29.03 17.20 -10.91
C PRO A 195 -28.17 18.31 -10.32
N ILE A 196 -26.86 18.23 -10.55
CA ILE A 196 -25.95 19.36 -10.28
C ILE A 196 -26.29 20.47 -11.30
N PRO A 197 -26.54 21.71 -10.87
CA PRO A 197 -26.83 22.83 -11.76
C PRO A 197 -25.68 23.12 -12.74
N GLU A 198 -26.01 23.61 -13.93
CA GLU A 198 -25.02 24.12 -14.87
C GLU A 198 -24.39 25.43 -14.34
N PRO A 199 -23.06 25.57 -14.33
CA PRO A 199 -22.43 26.85 -14.06
C PRO A 199 -22.84 27.88 -15.12
N THR A 200 -23.30 29.05 -14.69
CA THR A 200 -23.60 30.17 -15.60
C THR A 200 -22.31 30.73 -16.21
N GLU A 201 -22.40 31.36 -17.39
CA GLU A 201 -21.23 32.00 -18.03
C GLU A 201 -20.54 33.01 -17.11
N ALA A 202 -21.29 33.81 -16.35
CA ALA A 202 -20.71 34.76 -15.39
C ALA A 202 -19.85 34.07 -14.30
N VAL A 203 -20.23 32.88 -13.86
CA VAL A 203 -19.44 32.07 -12.90
C VAL A 203 -18.18 31.53 -13.56
N LYS A 204 -18.27 31.08 -14.83
CA LYS A 204 -17.12 30.59 -15.60
C LYS A 204 -16.12 31.71 -15.90
N ASP A 205 -16.60 32.89 -16.28
CA ASP A 205 -15.77 34.06 -16.58
C ASP A 205 -15.04 34.57 -15.34
N SER A 206 -15.72 34.62 -14.19
CA SER A 206 -15.09 34.96 -12.91
C SER A 206 -14.02 33.94 -12.51
N GLU A 207 -14.32 32.64 -12.60
CA GLU A 207 -13.34 31.61 -12.28
C GLU A 207 -12.17 31.61 -13.28
N ALA A 208 -12.40 31.89 -14.56
CA ALA A 208 -11.32 32.05 -15.54
C ALA A 208 -10.39 33.20 -15.14
N GLN A 209 -10.95 34.32 -14.71
CA GLN A 209 -10.19 35.48 -14.27
C GLN A 209 -9.44 35.22 -12.97
N ASP A 210 -10.05 34.55 -11.99
CA ASP A 210 -9.50 34.36 -10.64
C ASP A 210 -8.54 33.16 -10.53
N TYR A 211 -8.82 32.07 -11.24
CA TYR A 211 -8.03 30.82 -11.17
C TYR A 211 -6.97 30.73 -12.25
N LEU A 212 -7.27 31.22 -13.46
CA LEU A 212 -6.38 31.13 -14.62
C LEU A 212 -5.82 32.50 -15.04
N ASN A 213 -6.01 33.55 -14.23
CA ASN A 213 -5.60 34.93 -14.55
C ASN A 213 -6.11 35.40 -15.93
N GLY A 214 -7.26 34.89 -16.38
CA GLY A 214 -7.83 35.18 -17.69
C GLY A 214 -7.10 34.54 -18.88
N ARG A 215 -6.06 33.71 -18.66
CA ARG A 215 -5.25 33.08 -19.72
C ARG A 215 -6.03 32.04 -20.53
N ARG A 216 -7.02 31.38 -19.91
CA ARG A 216 -7.82 30.33 -20.53
C ARG A 216 -9.27 30.41 -20.03
N ALA A 217 -10.21 30.06 -20.90
CA ALA A 217 -11.62 29.97 -20.55
C ALA A 217 -11.92 28.70 -19.75
N ILE A 218 -12.83 28.80 -18.78
CA ILE A 218 -13.32 27.65 -18.02
C ILE A 218 -14.35 26.89 -18.84
N ILE A 219 -14.07 25.63 -19.14
CA ILE A 219 -14.96 24.74 -19.90
C ILE A 219 -15.30 23.48 -19.12
N GLU A 220 -16.37 22.79 -19.50
CA GLU A 220 -16.72 21.52 -18.87
C GLU A 220 -15.59 20.49 -19.09
N PRO A 221 -15.06 19.86 -18.01
CA PRO A 221 -14.02 18.85 -18.13
C PRO A 221 -14.46 17.67 -19.00
N ALA A 222 -13.65 17.31 -20.00
CA ALA A 222 -13.89 16.17 -20.86
C ALA A 222 -13.67 14.84 -20.12
N ARG A 223 -13.95 13.72 -20.79
CA ARG A 223 -13.69 12.39 -20.23
C ARG A 223 -12.18 12.20 -20.03
N GLY A 224 -11.76 12.02 -18.78
CA GLY A 224 -10.36 11.83 -18.40
C GLY A 224 -9.73 13.06 -17.77
N ASP A 225 -10.32 14.24 -17.97
CA ASP A 225 -9.88 15.47 -17.32
C ASP A 225 -10.20 15.41 -15.82
N THR A 226 -9.24 15.83 -15.02
CA THR A 226 -9.41 15.92 -13.56
C THR A 226 -10.47 16.95 -13.23
N ARG A 227 -11.45 16.54 -12.44
CA ARG A 227 -12.47 17.39 -11.81
C ARG A 227 -12.10 17.72 -10.36
N ILE A 228 -12.56 18.87 -9.89
CA ILE A 228 -12.44 19.28 -8.48
C ILE A 228 -13.14 18.28 -7.56
N LEU A 229 -12.63 18.04 -6.34
CA LEU A 229 -13.35 17.22 -5.37
C LEU A 229 -14.50 18.02 -4.76
N PHE A 230 -15.65 17.39 -4.51
CA PHE A 230 -16.83 18.11 -3.96
C PHE A 230 -16.57 18.86 -2.65
N ALA A 231 -15.64 18.39 -1.80
CA ALA A 231 -15.29 19.07 -0.56
C ALA A 231 -14.46 20.36 -0.78
N GLU A 232 -13.78 20.45 -1.92
CA GLU A 232 -12.95 21.58 -2.33
C GLU A 232 -13.69 22.49 -3.31
N GLY A 233 -14.68 21.94 -4.02
CA GLY A 233 -15.58 22.68 -4.88
C GLY A 233 -16.43 23.65 -4.07
N LEU A 234 -16.63 24.85 -4.63
CA LEU A 234 -17.48 25.91 -4.07
C LEU A 234 -17.03 26.59 -2.77
N HIS A 235 -15.94 26.14 -2.14
CA HIS A 235 -15.42 26.78 -0.94
C HIS A 235 -14.16 27.60 -1.26
N ASN A 236 -14.30 28.92 -1.14
CA ASN A 236 -13.21 29.90 -1.00
C ASN A 236 -12.56 30.43 -2.29
N ALA A 237 -13.34 30.96 -3.25
CA ALA A 237 -12.83 31.98 -4.16
C ALA A 237 -13.07 33.37 -3.55
N PRO A 238 -12.04 34.05 -3.00
CA PRO A 238 -12.18 35.41 -2.49
C PRO A 238 -12.60 36.34 -3.64
N GLY A 239 -13.67 37.12 -3.50
CA GLY A 239 -14.15 38.08 -4.51
C GLY A 239 -15.30 37.60 -5.39
N ALA A 240 -15.53 36.28 -5.49
CA ALA A 240 -16.62 35.68 -6.27
C ALA A 240 -17.89 35.38 -5.44
N GLU A 241 -17.96 35.86 -4.18
CA GLU A 241 -19.04 35.49 -3.25
C GLU A 241 -20.43 35.89 -3.73
N HIS A 242 -20.51 36.97 -4.52
CA HIS A 242 -21.73 37.52 -5.08
C HIS A 242 -22.32 36.68 -6.22
N LEU A 243 -21.51 35.87 -6.91
CA LEU A 243 -21.94 34.99 -8.00
C LEU A 243 -22.52 33.67 -7.49
N PHE A 244 -22.16 33.29 -6.26
CA PHE A 244 -22.69 32.11 -5.58
C PHE A 244 -23.66 32.54 -4.49
N THR A 245 -24.90 32.85 -4.87
CA THR A 245 -25.94 33.21 -3.91
C THR A 245 -26.10 32.10 -2.86
N PRO A 246 -26.52 32.42 -1.62
CA PRO A 246 -26.77 31.40 -0.60
C PRO A 246 -27.68 30.27 -1.08
N GLU A 247 -28.68 30.59 -1.92
CA GLU A 247 -29.61 29.64 -2.51
C GLU A 247 -28.92 28.70 -3.52
N LEU A 248 -28.09 29.25 -4.41
CA LEU A 248 -27.34 28.47 -5.40
C LEU A 248 -26.30 27.57 -4.73
N LYS A 249 -25.58 28.07 -3.71
CA LYS A 249 -24.68 27.26 -2.88
C LYS A 249 -25.43 26.12 -2.21
N ALA A 250 -26.59 26.40 -1.62
CA ALA A 250 -27.40 25.38 -0.98
C ALA A 250 -27.93 24.34 -1.99
N GLU A 251 -28.27 24.75 -3.21
CA GLU A 251 -28.69 23.84 -4.27
C GLU A 251 -27.55 22.94 -4.75
N ILE A 252 -26.37 23.51 -5.02
CA ILE A 252 -25.19 22.74 -5.42
C ILE A 252 -24.80 21.76 -4.31
N ASN A 253 -24.80 22.19 -3.04
CA ASN A 253 -24.48 21.30 -1.92
C ASN A 253 -25.46 20.12 -1.81
N ARG A 254 -26.78 20.37 -1.94
CA ARG A 254 -27.78 19.29 -1.98
C ARG A 254 -27.55 18.33 -3.15
N ALA A 255 -27.18 18.84 -4.32
CA ALA A 255 -26.85 17.99 -5.46
C ALA A 255 -25.57 17.18 -5.21
N CYS A 256 -24.50 17.80 -4.69
CA CYS A 256 -23.24 17.14 -4.36
C CYS A 256 -23.41 16.03 -3.31
N GLU A 257 -24.31 16.19 -2.34
CA GLU A 257 -24.66 15.13 -1.38
C GLU A 257 -25.22 13.87 -2.06
N GLU A 258 -25.93 14.02 -3.17
CA GLU A 258 -26.46 12.91 -3.98
C GLU A 258 -25.44 12.37 -5.01
N HIS A 259 -24.22 12.91 -5.03
CA HIS A 259 -23.15 12.51 -5.92
C HIS A 259 -21.89 12.06 -5.16
N VAL A 260 -21.02 11.37 -5.88
CA VAL A 260 -19.73 10.92 -5.39
C VAL A 260 -18.72 10.95 -6.54
N ALA A 261 -17.46 11.23 -6.23
CA ALA A 261 -16.40 11.25 -7.22
C ALA A 261 -15.70 9.88 -7.31
N CYS A 262 -15.35 9.48 -8.53
CA CYS A 262 -14.45 8.35 -8.76
C CYS A 262 -13.08 8.64 -8.13
N LEU A 263 -12.55 7.72 -7.31
CA LEU A 263 -11.24 7.89 -6.69
C LEU A 263 -10.10 8.01 -7.73
N ARG A 264 -10.28 7.44 -8.92
CA ARG A 264 -9.24 7.39 -9.95
C ARG A 264 -9.25 8.64 -10.82
N CYS A 265 -10.35 8.88 -11.52
CA CYS A 265 -10.44 9.92 -12.55
C CYS A 265 -11.27 11.14 -12.14
N SER A 266 -11.68 11.22 -10.87
CA SER A 266 -12.53 12.28 -10.30
C SER A 266 -13.87 12.58 -11.02
N SER A 267 -14.23 11.83 -12.06
CA SER A 267 -15.57 11.87 -12.66
C SER A 267 -16.64 11.70 -11.60
N TYR A 268 -17.69 12.51 -11.69
CA TYR A 268 -18.81 12.45 -10.77
C TYR A 268 -19.81 11.37 -11.17
N LEU A 269 -20.41 10.76 -10.15
CA LEU A 269 -21.40 9.71 -10.28
C LEU A 269 -22.56 9.97 -9.32
N PRO A 270 -23.80 9.66 -9.71
CA PRO A 270 -24.91 9.61 -8.76
C PRO A 270 -24.66 8.55 -7.68
N ARG A 271 -25.00 8.82 -6.42
CA ARG A 271 -24.87 7.84 -5.34
C ARG A 271 -25.85 6.68 -5.46
N ASN A 272 -27.04 6.94 -6.00
CA ASN A 272 -28.20 6.05 -5.92
C ASN A 272 -28.57 5.41 -7.28
N TRP A 273 -27.63 5.32 -8.23
CA TRP A 273 -27.91 4.64 -9.49
C TRP A 273 -28.02 3.11 -9.33
N PRO A 274 -28.77 2.42 -10.19
CA PRO A 274 -29.07 0.99 -10.02
C PRO A 274 -27.84 0.08 -9.89
N GLY A 275 -26.74 0.36 -10.59
CA GLY A 275 -25.51 -0.43 -10.54
C GLY A 275 -24.51 0.01 -9.47
N ARG A 276 -24.90 0.87 -8.52
CA ARG A 276 -24.06 1.42 -7.44
C ARG A 276 -23.18 0.38 -6.76
N ALA A 277 -23.70 -0.82 -6.49
CA ALA A 277 -22.95 -1.87 -5.80
C ALA A 277 -21.64 -2.23 -6.53
N GLN A 278 -21.61 -2.12 -7.86
CA GLN A 278 -20.44 -2.41 -8.69
C GLN A 278 -19.42 -1.27 -8.72
N SER A 279 -19.81 -0.09 -8.21
CA SER A 279 -19.00 1.13 -8.18
C SER A 279 -18.50 1.50 -6.80
N ILE A 280 -18.91 0.81 -5.73
CA ILE A 280 -18.52 1.15 -4.36
C ILE A 280 -17.99 -0.08 -3.64
N CYS A 281 -16.76 0.00 -3.13
CA CYS A 281 -16.22 -1.03 -2.26
C CYS A 281 -17.03 -1.10 -0.96
N LYS A 282 -17.59 -2.27 -0.65
CA LYS A 282 -18.36 -2.50 0.58
C LYS A 282 -17.50 -2.37 1.85
N GLY A 283 -16.20 -2.68 1.75
CA GLY A 283 -15.26 -2.66 2.88
C GLY A 283 -14.79 -1.25 3.28
N CYS A 284 -14.41 -0.42 2.31
CA CYS A 284 -13.82 0.91 2.58
C CYS A 284 -14.61 2.10 2.02
N GLY A 285 -15.67 1.87 1.24
CA GLY A 285 -16.47 2.94 0.65
C GLY A 285 -15.84 3.65 -0.55
N ILE A 286 -14.63 3.26 -0.98
CA ILE A 286 -13.99 3.80 -2.19
C ILE A 286 -14.91 3.62 -3.39
N VAL A 287 -15.00 4.66 -4.22
CA VAL A 287 -15.87 4.71 -5.39
C VAL A 287 -15.07 4.68 -6.69
N THR A 288 -15.58 3.93 -7.67
CA THR A 288 -15.02 3.80 -9.01
C THR A 288 -16.11 4.01 -10.06
N CYS A 289 -15.77 4.67 -11.17
CA CYS A 289 -16.73 4.88 -12.26
C CYS A 289 -16.85 3.72 -13.23
N GLU A 290 -16.07 2.65 -13.04
CA GLU A 290 -15.88 1.59 -14.03
C GLU A 290 -17.19 0.92 -14.49
N ALA A 291 -18.13 0.67 -13.58
CA ALA A 291 -19.42 0.08 -13.92
C ALA A 291 -20.44 1.11 -14.46
N PHE A 292 -20.21 2.40 -14.22
CA PHE A 292 -21.11 3.48 -14.59
C PHE A 292 -20.77 4.10 -15.95
N ASP A 293 -19.47 4.31 -16.22
CA ASP A 293 -18.96 4.76 -17.51
C ASP A 293 -18.98 3.58 -18.50
N PRO A 294 -19.74 3.65 -19.61
CA PRO A 294 -19.83 2.57 -20.59
C PRO A 294 -18.50 2.19 -21.25
N LEU A 295 -17.52 3.11 -21.24
CA LEU A 295 -16.17 2.91 -21.76
C LEU A 295 -15.17 2.53 -20.65
N GLY A 296 -15.65 2.25 -19.44
CA GLY A 296 -14.80 2.02 -18.26
C GLY A 296 -14.18 3.30 -17.72
N CYS A 297 -13.32 3.18 -16.71
CA CYS A 297 -12.65 4.34 -16.12
C CYS A 297 -11.54 4.85 -17.07
N PRO A 298 -11.46 6.15 -17.41
CA PRO A 298 -10.43 6.65 -18.34
C PRO A 298 -8.99 6.49 -17.82
N LEU A 299 -8.78 6.48 -16.50
CA LEU A 299 -7.46 6.32 -15.88
C LEU A 299 -7.20 4.87 -15.44
N GLU A 300 -7.43 3.90 -16.33
CA GLU A 300 -7.19 2.49 -16.03
C GLU A 300 -5.73 2.24 -15.62
N PHE A 301 -5.53 1.72 -14.42
CA PHE A 301 -4.32 1.02 -14.03
C PHE A 301 -4.73 -0.39 -13.60
N GLY A 302 -4.65 -1.33 -14.53
CA GLY A 302 -4.69 -2.77 -14.28
C GLY A 302 -6.05 -3.36 -13.87
N GLY A 303 -6.92 -3.61 -14.85
CA GLY A 303 -8.11 -4.46 -14.71
C GLY A 303 -9.21 -3.91 -13.79
N ARG A 304 -10.23 -4.75 -13.51
CA ARG A 304 -11.39 -4.36 -12.68
C ARG A 304 -10.97 -3.86 -11.31
N SER A 305 -11.36 -2.64 -10.98
CA SER A 305 -11.00 -2.00 -9.72
C SER A 305 -11.75 -2.56 -8.52
N LEU A 306 -12.95 -3.13 -8.74
CA LEU A 306 -13.76 -3.79 -7.73
C LEU A 306 -14.12 -5.21 -8.20
N THR A 307 -13.98 -6.17 -7.29
CA THR A 307 -14.24 -7.59 -7.55
C THR A 307 -15.48 -8.02 -6.75
N PRO A 308 -16.46 -8.68 -7.38
CA PRO A 308 -17.59 -9.25 -6.65
C PRO A 308 -17.12 -10.35 -5.67
N LEU A 309 -17.88 -10.59 -4.61
CA LEU A 309 -17.53 -11.57 -3.58
C LEU A 309 -17.20 -12.96 -4.18
N ASN A 310 -17.99 -13.43 -5.14
CA ASN A 310 -17.80 -14.73 -5.81
C ASN A 310 -16.48 -14.88 -6.60
N GLU A 311 -15.78 -13.78 -6.87
CA GLU A 311 -14.46 -13.74 -7.53
C GLU A 311 -13.35 -13.26 -6.58
N ALA A 312 -13.69 -12.90 -5.33
CA ALA A 312 -12.74 -12.38 -4.36
C ALA A 312 -11.63 -13.41 -4.03
N GLY A 313 -10.38 -12.93 -3.96
CA GLY A 313 -9.20 -13.72 -3.57
C GLY A 313 -8.34 -14.21 -4.73
N ASN A 314 -8.78 -14.07 -5.99
CA ASN A 314 -7.95 -14.36 -7.18
C ASN A 314 -6.69 -13.51 -7.28
N VAL A 315 -6.70 -12.34 -6.65
CA VAL A 315 -5.62 -11.35 -6.67
C VAL A 315 -4.59 -11.56 -5.56
N VAL A 316 -4.84 -12.49 -4.63
CA VAL A 316 -3.94 -12.75 -3.49
C VAL A 316 -3.09 -13.99 -3.79
N PRO A 317 -1.75 -13.88 -3.81
CA PRO A 317 -0.89 -15.03 -4.06
C PRO A 317 -0.92 -15.99 -2.86
N PRO A 318 -0.86 -17.32 -3.08
CA PRO A 318 -0.94 -18.31 -1.99
C PRO A 318 0.14 -18.17 -0.91
N GLY A 319 1.31 -17.62 -1.25
CA GLY A 319 2.40 -17.34 -0.30
C GLY A 319 2.00 -16.42 0.86
N VAL A 320 1.02 -15.53 0.66
CA VAL A 320 0.51 -14.63 1.72
C VAL A 320 -0.09 -15.44 2.87
N LEU A 321 -0.72 -16.57 2.58
CA LEU A 321 -1.31 -17.44 3.60
C LEU A 321 -0.24 -18.04 4.51
N TRP A 322 0.90 -18.45 3.94
CA TRP A 322 2.04 -18.96 4.71
C TRP A 322 2.63 -17.91 5.65
N GLU A 323 2.80 -16.69 5.14
CA GLU A 323 3.28 -15.55 5.93
C GLU A 323 2.37 -15.32 7.16
N ARG A 324 1.05 -15.42 6.98
CA ARG A 324 0.08 -15.25 8.07
C ARG A 324 0.18 -16.33 9.15
N ILE A 325 0.42 -17.59 8.78
CA ILE A 325 0.59 -18.67 9.77
C ILE A 325 1.95 -18.60 10.45
N SER A 326 2.97 -18.15 9.73
CA SER A 326 4.32 -18.02 10.28
C SER A 326 4.43 -16.90 11.31
N GLY A 327 3.58 -15.87 11.20
CA GLY A 327 3.53 -14.76 12.14
C GLY A 327 4.91 -14.11 12.32
N THR A 328 5.35 -13.98 13.56
CA THR A 328 6.65 -13.38 13.93
C THR A 328 7.75 -14.42 14.18
N HIS A 329 7.63 -15.65 13.64
CA HIS A 329 8.65 -16.70 13.80
C HIS A 329 9.51 -16.87 12.53
N PRO A 330 10.61 -16.09 12.34
CA PRO A 330 11.47 -16.17 11.17
C PRO A 330 12.03 -17.57 10.87
N ARG A 331 12.28 -18.38 11.92
CA ARG A 331 12.84 -19.72 11.75
C ARG A 331 11.83 -20.71 11.18
N PHE A 332 10.59 -20.58 11.62
CA PHE A 332 9.48 -21.34 11.08
C PHE A 332 9.17 -20.88 9.66
N PHE A 333 9.13 -19.56 9.42
CA PHE A 333 8.94 -19.00 8.07
C PHE A 333 9.93 -19.55 7.03
N ASN A 334 11.21 -19.70 7.42
CA ASN A 334 12.28 -20.23 6.58
C ASN A 334 12.40 -21.77 6.61
N ASN A 335 11.47 -22.48 7.26
CA ASN A 335 11.46 -23.94 7.26
C ASN A 335 10.81 -24.45 5.98
N GLN A 336 11.61 -24.79 4.98
CA GLN A 336 11.12 -25.25 3.68
C GLN A 336 10.25 -26.51 3.77
N THR A 337 10.51 -27.39 4.75
CA THR A 337 9.70 -28.59 4.95
C THR A 337 8.30 -28.25 5.46
N GLU A 338 8.19 -27.34 6.43
CA GLU A 338 6.88 -26.90 6.93
C GLU A 338 6.14 -26.02 5.92
N TYR A 339 6.87 -25.20 5.15
CA TYR A 339 6.33 -24.50 3.99
C TYR A 339 5.66 -25.48 3.03
N GLN A 340 6.38 -26.55 2.63
CA GLN A 340 5.81 -27.55 1.72
C GLN A 340 4.62 -28.29 2.34
N ARG A 341 4.72 -28.73 3.60
CA ARG A 341 3.61 -29.38 4.33
C ARG A 341 2.37 -28.50 4.38
N PHE A 342 2.54 -27.20 4.56
CA PHE A 342 1.44 -26.25 4.56
C PHE A 342 0.73 -26.23 3.20
N PHE A 343 1.47 -26.08 2.09
CA PHE A 343 0.88 -26.10 0.75
C PHE A 343 0.26 -27.45 0.38
N ASP A 344 0.90 -28.57 0.75
CA ASP A 344 0.36 -29.91 0.54
C ASP A 344 -0.96 -30.08 1.30
N ARG A 345 -1.04 -29.55 2.53
CA ARG A 345 -2.26 -29.56 3.34
C ARG A 345 -3.35 -28.68 2.74
N LEU A 346 -3.01 -27.50 2.21
CA LEU A 346 -3.98 -26.67 1.48
C LEU A 346 -4.54 -27.42 0.27
N ALA A 347 -3.67 -28.02 -0.55
CA ALA A 347 -4.04 -28.76 -1.74
C ALA A 347 -4.91 -29.98 -1.41
N ALA A 348 -4.51 -30.78 -0.42
CA ALA A 348 -5.26 -31.97 0.01
C ALA A 348 -6.67 -31.66 0.53
N ASN A 349 -6.89 -30.44 1.02
CA ASN A 349 -8.17 -29.98 1.57
C ASN A 349 -8.92 -29.01 0.63
N ASN A 350 -8.48 -28.85 -0.63
CA ASN A 350 -9.07 -27.93 -1.62
C ASN A 350 -9.18 -26.48 -1.13
N ILE A 351 -8.22 -26.02 -0.33
CA ILE A 351 -8.19 -24.65 0.19
C ILE A 351 -7.37 -23.79 -0.76
N THR A 352 -7.98 -22.69 -1.22
CA THR A 352 -7.38 -21.71 -2.12
C THR A 352 -7.48 -20.33 -1.50
N THR A 353 -6.69 -19.36 -1.98
CA THR A 353 -6.84 -17.96 -1.54
C THR A 353 -8.23 -17.40 -1.84
N ARG A 354 -8.84 -17.82 -2.96
CA ARG A 354 -10.24 -17.53 -3.29
C ARG A 354 -11.20 -18.07 -2.23
N SER A 355 -11.14 -19.37 -1.93
CA SER A 355 -12.09 -19.95 -0.95
C SER A 355 -11.92 -19.35 0.45
N VAL A 356 -10.68 -19.07 0.86
CA VAL A 356 -10.37 -18.38 2.12
C VAL A 356 -10.97 -16.97 2.15
N ALA A 357 -10.72 -16.16 1.13
CA ALA A 357 -11.23 -14.78 1.06
C ALA A 357 -12.76 -14.77 1.14
N GLN A 358 -13.42 -15.64 0.38
CA GLN A 358 -14.86 -15.73 0.35
C GLN A 358 -15.46 -16.22 1.68
N GLU A 359 -14.85 -17.22 2.30
CA GLU A 359 -15.29 -17.71 3.62
C GLU A 359 -15.21 -16.59 4.66
N LEU A 360 -14.09 -15.86 4.71
CA LEU A 360 -13.88 -14.77 5.66
C LEU A 360 -14.83 -13.60 5.42
N LEU A 361 -15.05 -13.21 4.16
CA LEU A 361 -16.01 -12.15 3.82
C LEU A 361 -17.44 -12.54 4.19
N ARG A 362 -17.85 -13.80 3.95
CA ARG A 362 -19.17 -14.30 4.37
C ARG A 362 -19.29 -14.35 5.89
N ALA A 363 -18.23 -14.76 6.60
CA ALA A 363 -18.19 -14.75 8.06
C ALA A 363 -18.30 -13.33 8.64
N ALA A 364 -17.83 -12.31 7.91
CA ALA A 364 -18.01 -10.90 8.24
C ALA A 364 -19.41 -10.35 7.90
N GLY A 365 -20.32 -11.18 7.38
CA GLY A 365 -21.71 -10.81 7.08
C GLY A 365 -21.93 -10.23 5.68
N HIS A 366 -20.98 -10.38 4.75
CA HIS A 366 -21.12 -9.90 3.38
C HIS A 366 -21.88 -10.87 2.48
N GLY A 367 -22.66 -10.30 1.55
CA GLY A 367 -23.47 -11.05 0.58
C GLY A 367 -22.84 -11.14 -0.81
N GLU A 368 -23.37 -12.04 -1.65
CA GLU A 368 -22.88 -12.28 -3.02
C GLU A 368 -23.00 -11.04 -3.95
N ALA A 369 -23.84 -10.08 -3.60
CA ALA A 369 -24.00 -8.82 -4.32
C ALA A 369 -22.99 -7.73 -3.90
N ASP A 370 -22.19 -7.96 -2.86
CA ASP A 370 -21.18 -7.00 -2.40
C ASP A 370 -19.91 -7.09 -3.25
N TYR A 371 -19.30 -5.93 -3.50
CA TYR A 371 -18.05 -5.78 -4.26
C TYR A 371 -16.95 -5.21 -3.36
N PHE A 372 -15.71 -5.61 -3.62
CA PHE A 372 -14.55 -5.26 -2.80
C PHE A 372 -13.36 -4.84 -3.66
N CYS A 373 -12.61 -3.85 -3.20
CA CYS A 373 -11.32 -3.54 -3.81
C CYS A 373 -10.27 -4.58 -3.37
N SER A 374 -9.23 -4.77 -4.18
CA SER A 374 -8.12 -5.69 -3.88
C SER A 374 -7.49 -5.46 -2.50
N PRO A 375 -7.25 -4.20 -2.04
CA PRO A 375 -6.77 -3.95 -0.69
C PRO A 375 -7.69 -4.47 0.43
N CYS A 376 -9.02 -4.32 0.31
CA CYS A 376 -9.95 -4.84 1.31
C CYS A 376 -10.00 -6.37 1.32
N ILE A 377 -9.94 -7.01 0.16
CA ILE A 377 -9.85 -8.48 0.04
C ILE A 377 -8.57 -8.96 0.72
N ALA A 378 -7.43 -8.36 0.37
CA ALA A 378 -6.12 -8.71 0.92
C ALA A 378 -6.08 -8.49 2.44
N SER A 379 -6.59 -7.36 2.93
CA SER A 379 -6.69 -7.04 4.36
C SER A 379 -7.56 -8.08 5.10
N THR A 380 -8.71 -8.45 4.55
CA THR A 380 -9.59 -9.48 5.13
C THR A 380 -8.86 -10.81 5.30
N VAL A 381 -8.16 -11.26 4.25
CA VAL A 381 -7.34 -12.49 4.31
C VAL A 381 -6.21 -12.33 5.31
N HIS A 382 -5.52 -11.20 5.29
CA HIS A 382 -4.36 -10.92 6.12
C HIS A 382 -4.68 -10.99 7.61
N HIS A 383 -5.82 -10.42 8.03
CA HIS A 383 -6.20 -10.37 9.44
C HIS A 383 -7.03 -11.59 9.89
N GLY A 384 -7.79 -12.23 9.00
CA GLY A 384 -8.69 -13.33 9.38
C GLY A 384 -8.10 -14.74 9.22
N PHE A 385 -7.11 -14.94 8.35
CA PHE A 385 -6.72 -16.30 7.96
C PHE A 385 -6.08 -17.11 9.10
N ALA A 386 -5.20 -16.52 9.90
CA ALA A 386 -4.46 -17.25 10.92
C ALA A 386 -5.37 -17.85 12.01
N GLU A 387 -6.38 -17.09 12.45
CA GLU A 387 -7.37 -17.55 13.41
C GLU A 387 -8.29 -18.63 12.81
N SER A 388 -8.81 -18.39 11.61
CA SER A 388 -9.64 -19.36 10.89
C SER A 388 -8.89 -20.69 10.69
N TRP A 389 -7.62 -20.62 10.28
CA TRP A 389 -6.75 -21.78 10.11
C TRP A 389 -6.56 -22.55 11.42
N ARG A 390 -6.25 -21.85 12.53
CA ARG A 390 -6.09 -22.49 13.85
C ARG A 390 -7.35 -23.24 14.26
N ARG A 391 -8.51 -22.61 14.14
CA ARG A 391 -9.82 -23.21 14.44
C ARG A 391 -10.09 -24.45 13.58
N LYS A 392 -9.86 -24.37 12.26
CA LYS A 392 -10.02 -25.52 11.35
C LYS A 392 -9.11 -26.69 11.73
N LYS A 393 -7.86 -26.40 12.17
CA LYS A 393 -6.94 -27.43 12.65
C LYS A 393 -7.45 -28.10 13.93
N GLU A 394 -7.90 -27.31 14.89
CA GLU A 394 -8.42 -27.79 16.18
C GLU A 394 -9.71 -28.61 16.01
N ASN A 395 -10.58 -28.19 15.11
CA ASN A 395 -11.81 -28.91 14.76
C ASN A 395 -11.57 -30.16 13.89
N GLY A 396 -10.34 -30.39 13.41
CA GLY A 396 -10.03 -31.49 12.51
C GLY A 396 -10.58 -31.34 11.09
N GLU A 397 -10.99 -30.14 10.68
CA GLU A 397 -11.54 -29.85 9.34
C GLU A 397 -10.49 -29.87 8.23
N VAL A 398 -9.22 -29.71 8.60
CA VAL A 398 -8.09 -29.72 7.67
C VAL A 398 -7.07 -30.79 8.07
N PRO A 399 -7.35 -32.08 7.94
CA PRO A 399 -6.36 -33.12 8.28
C PRO A 399 -5.06 -32.99 7.47
N LEU A 400 -3.95 -33.50 8.02
CA LEU A 400 -2.71 -33.66 7.26
C LEU A 400 -2.90 -34.69 6.14
N PRO A 401 -2.18 -34.58 5.01
CA PRO A 401 -2.22 -35.58 3.94
C PRO A 401 -1.88 -36.99 4.45
N ALA A 402 -2.53 -38.03 3.91
CA ALA A 402 -2.39 -39.41 4.36
C ALA A 402 -0.95 -39.97 4.35
N HIS A 403 -0.06 -39.39 3.52
CA HIS A 403 1.36 -39.76 3.44
C HIS A 403 2.27 -39.03 4.45
N ALA A 404 1.71 -38.16 5.31
CA ALA A 404 2.43 -37.49 6.39
C ALA A 404 1.94 -37.97 7.78
N PRO A 405 2.07 -39.26 8.13
CA PRO A 405 1.51 -39.79 9.37
C PRO A 405 2.31 -39.31 10.60
N ASN A 406 1.57 -38.85 11.61
CA ASN A 406 1.96 -38.71 13.03
C ASN A 406 3.42 -38.30 13.30
N LEU A 407 3.81 -37.13 12.81
CA LEU A 407 5.05 -36.51 13.25
C LEU A 407 4.96 -36.10 14.72
N ALA A 408 5.96 -36.50 15.51
CA ALA A 408 6.13 -35.96 16.84
C ALA A 408 6.40 -34.45 16.75
N ASN A 409 5.73 -33.68 17.61
CA ASN A 409 5.99 -32.25 17.73
C ASN A 409 7.43 -32.01 18.22
N CYS A 410 8.14 -31.10 17.56
CA CYS A 410 9.43 -30.62 18.00
C CYS A 410 9.29 -29.98 19.37
N TRP A 411 10.22 -30.27 20.28
CA TRP A 411 10.22 -29.70 21.62
C TRP A 411 10.18 -28.17 21.61
N TYR A 412 10.97 -27.57 20.71
CA TYR A 412 11.13 -26.13 20.58
C TYR A 412 10.10 -25.49 19.64
N GLY A 413 9.18 -26.28 19.07
CA GLY A 413 8.12 -25.80 18.18
C GLY A 413 8.62 -24.84 17.09
N ARG A 414 7.86 -23.77 16.86
CA ARG A 414 8.18 -22.70 15.88
C ARG A 414 9.49 -21.98 16.15
N ASP A 415 10.04 -22.05 17.37
CA ASP A 415 11.28 -21.37 17.75
C ASP A 415 12.55 -22.23 17.55
N CYS A 416 12.39 -23.50 17.14
CA CYS A 416 13.51 -24.41 16.93
C CYS A 416 14.58 -23.80 16.01
N ARG A 417 15.83 -23.82 16.45
CA ARG A 417 16.98 -23.29 15.68
C ARG A 417 17.36 -24.19 14.52
N THR A 418 17.24 -25.50 14.71
CA THR A 418 17.71 -26.53 13.78
C THR A 418 16.79 -26.70 12.57
N GLN A 419 15.54 -26.25 12.69
CA GLN A 419 14.50 -26.45 11.67
C GLN A 419 14.82 -25.76 10.32
N SER A 420 15.59 -24.66 10.33
CA SER A 420 15.83 -23.87 9.12
C SER A 420 17.06 -24.29 8.31
N HIS A 421 17.96 -25.10 8.88
CA HIS A 421 19.24 -25.46 8.25
C HIS A 421 19.57 -26.95 8.31
N ASN A 422 18.71 -27.77 8.91
CA ASN A 422 18.85 -29.22 8.90
C ASN A 422 17.56 -29.86 8.39
N ALA A 423 17.55 -30.16 7.09
CA ALA A 423 16.39 -30.76 6.42
C ALA A 423 16.00 -32.12 7.03
N GLY A 424 16.96 -32.91 7.52
CA GLY A 424 16.67 -34.18 8.20
C GLY A 424 15.91 -34.00 9.51
N HIS A 425 16.26 -32.97 10.30
CA HIS A 425 15.52 -32.62 11.51
C HIS A 425 14.11 -32.09 11.19
N ALA A 426 13.99 -31.19 10.22
CA ALA A 426 12.72 -30.64 9.76
C ALA A 426 11.79 -31.72 9.19
N ALA A 427 12.34 -32.72 8.50
CA ALA A 427 11.60 -33.84 7.96
C ALA A 427 11.06 -34.79 9.04
N ARG A 428 11.74 -34.95 10.19
CA ARG A 428 11.38 -35.92 11.23
C ARG A 428 10.44 -35.39 12.31
N LEU A 429 10.38 -34.07 12.51
CA LEU A 429 9.56 -33.45 13.55
C LEU A 429 8.62 -32.40 12.96
N SER A 430 7.48 -32.17 13.61
CA SER A 430 6.56 -31.08 13.30
C SER A 430 6.99 -29.81 14.04
N HIS A 431 7.12 -28.69 13.34
CA HIS A 431 7.41 -27.38 13.94
C HIS A 431 6.19 -26.44 13.95
N ASP A 432 5.05 -26.83 13.35
CA ASP A 432 3.77 -26.11 13.47
C ASP A 432 3.09 -26.40 14.83
N CYS A 433 3.81 -26.12 15.91
CA CYS A 433 3.37 -26.28 17.29
C CYS A 433 4.06 -25.25 18.20
N ASP A 434 3.43 -24.97 19.34
CA ASP A 434 4.01 -24.08 20.34
C ASP A 434 5.14 -24.80 21.11
N PRO A 435 6.20 -24.08 21.54
CA PRO A 435 7.25 -24.65 22.36
C PRO A 435 6.67 -25.27 23.63
N ARG A 436 7.16 -26.46 24.02
CA ARG A 436 6.70 -27.08 25.26
C ARG A 436 7.21 -26.32 26.50
N PRO A 437 6.43 -26.27 27.59
CA PRO A 437 6.89 -25.67 28.84
C PRO A 437 8.14 -26.39 29.38
N PRO A 438 9.07 -25.67 30.02
CA PRO A 438 10.33 -26.23 30.51
C PRO A 438 10.19 -27.32 31.58
N ASN A 439 9.02 -27.45 32.22
CA ASN A 439 8.75 -28.42 33.29
C ASN A 439 8.25 -29.80 32.81
N GLN A 440 8.26 -30.09 31.51
CA GLN A 440 8.00 -31.43 31.00
C GLN A 440 9.32 -32.13 30.67
N ALA A 441 9.43 -33.44 30.87
CA ALA A 441 10.62 -34.21 30.51
C ALA A 441 10.68 -34.43 28.99
N HIS A 442 11.90 -34.35 28.40
CA HIS A 442 12.13 -34.67 27.01
C HIS A 442 11.77 -36.14 26.73
N PRO A 443 10.82 -36.44 25.81
CA PRO A 443 10.68 -37.79 25.29
C PRO A 443 11.94 -38.14 24.51
N ALA A 444 12.48 -39.34 24.71
CA ALA A 444 13.59 -39.85 23.92
C ALA A 444 13.22 -39.79 22.43
N LEU A 445 14.11 -39.22 21.60
CA LEU A 445 13.94 -39.22 20.15
C LEU A 445 13.78 -40.68 19.66
N PRO A 446 12.90 -40.96 18.68
CA PRO A 446 12.88 -42.25 18.02
C PRO A 446 14.28 -42.54 17.46
N ALA A 447 14.82 -43.71 17.77
CA ALA A 447 16.17 -44.11 17.38
C ALA A 447 16.43 -43.87 15.90
N LEU A 448 17.65 -43.47 15.58
CA LEU A 448 18.14 -43.43 14.20
C LEU A 448 18.27 -44.89 13.74
N ASP A 449 17.48 -45.31 12.74
CA ASP A 449 17.87 -46.49 11.98
C ASP A 449 19.22 -46.18 11.30
N PRO A 450 20.24 -47.05 11.43
CA PRO A 450 21.53 -46.83 10.82
C PRO A 450 21.36 -46.75 9.31
N ALA A 451 22.01 -45.75 8.69
CA ALA A 451 22.04 -45.60 7.26
C ALA A 451 22.54 -46.90 6.59
N PRO A 452 21.92 -47.39 5.51
CA PRO A 452 22.43 -48.52 4.76
C PRO A 452 23.84 -48.19 4.24
N ALA A 453 24.76 -49.14 4.39
CA ALA A 453 26.14 -49.00 3.97
C ALA A 453 26.24 -48.62 2.49
N PRO A 454 27.19 -47.74 2.10
CA PRO A 454 27.38 -47.39 0.70
C PRO A 454 27.76 -48.64 -0.10
N ALA A 455 27.06 -48.86 -1.21
CA ALA A 455 27.39 -49.91 -2.16
C ALA A 455 28.83 -49.73 -2.69
N PRO A 456 29.57 -50.82 -2.94
CA PRO A 456 30.92 -50.72 -3.49
C PRO A 456 30.88 -50.08 -4.87
N GLY A 457 31.70 -49.03 -5.06
CA GLY A 457 31.80 -48.31 -6.34
C GLY A 457 32.32 -49.23 -7.47
N PRO A 458 32.00 -48.92 -8.73
CA PRO A 458 32.48 -49.69 -9.87
C PRO A 458 33.99 -49.52 -10.00
N GLY A 459 34.69 -50.66 -10.16
CA GLY A 459 36.13 -50.70 -10.43
C GLY A 459 36.49 -50.09 -11.80
N PRO A 460 37.79 -49.83 -12.04
CA PRO A 460 38.25 -49.11 -13.22
C PRO A 460 38.03 -49.91 -14.53
N PRO A 461 37.86 -49.21 -15.67
CA PRO A 461 37.59 -49.85 -16.95
C PRO A 461 38.85 -50.58 -17.47
N ASN A 462 38.67 -51.84 -17.85
CA ASN A 462 39.68 -52.60 -18.58
C ASN A 462 39.60 -52.27 -20.08
N ASP A 463 40.74 -51.88 -20.63
CA ASP A 463 41.01 -51.83 -22.07
C ASP A 463 40.96 -53.24 -22.68
N LEU A 464 40.17 -53.43 -23.75
CA LEU A 464 40.39 -54.48 -24.74
C LEU A 464 40.00 -53.99 -26.16
N ASP A 465 41.06 -53.83 -26.95
CA ASP A 465 41.32 -53.89 -28.40
C ASP A 465 40.19 -53.87 -29.48
N PRO A 466 40.48 -53.30 -30.67
CA PRO A 466 39.55 -53.01 -31.74
C PRO A 466 39.46 -54.11 -32.80
N ALA A 467 38.48 -53.93 -33.70
CA ALA A 467 38.21 -54.68 -34.92
C ALA A 467 37.33 -55.92 -34.76
N GLN A 468 36.02 -55.77 -35.04
CA GLN A 468 35.46 -56.23 -36.31
C GLN A 468 33.95 -55.97 -36.43
N ALA A 469 33.56 -55.71 -37.68
CA ALA A 469 32.25 -55.89 -38.31
C ALA A 469 31.22 -54.76 -38.22
N ALA A 470 31.07 -54.13 -39.38
CA ALA A 470 30.12 -53.10 -39.74
C ALA A 470 28.76 -53.67 -40.22
N ALA A 471 27.71 -52.87 -39.97
CA ALA A 471 26.51 -52.62 -40.77
C ALA A 471 25.48 -53.76 -41.00
N PRO A 472 24.19 -53.45 -41.35
CA PRO A 472 23.64 -52.16 -41.76
C PRO A 472 22.35 -51.68 -41.06
N ILE A 473 22.13 -50.38 -41.26
CA ILE A 473 20.98 -49.54 -40.89
C ILE A 473 19.78 -49.86 -41.81
N GLN A 474 18.58 -49.99 -41.23
CA GLN A 474 17.31 -49.90 -41.95
C GLN A 474 16.59 -48.61 -41.54
N ASN A 475 16.22 -47.83 -42.55
CA ASN A 475 15.34 -46.66 -42.52
C ASN A 475 13.88 -47.07 -42.26
N LEU A 476 13.03 -46.05 -42.03
CA LEU A 476 11.55 -45.92 -42.05
C LEU A 476 11.08 -45.30 -40.71
N ASP A 477 10.33 -44.21 -40.59
CA ASP A 477 9.69 -43.22 -41.49
C ASP A 477 9.48 -41.91 -40.69
N PRO A 478 9.35 -40.73 -41.32
CA PRO A 478 9.13 -39.46 -40.61
C PRO A 478 7.67 -39.18 -40.25
N ALA A 479 7.45 -38.63 -39.05
CA ALA A 479 6.14 -38.16 -38.56
C ALA A 479 5.77 -36.77 -39.15
N PRO A 480 4.46 -36.46 -39.30
CA PRO A 480 3.98 -35.34 -40.10
C PRO A 480 3.98 -33.98 -39.38
N ALA A 481 4.11 -32.92 -40.19
CA ALA A 481 4.11 -31.50 -39.81
C ALA A 481 2.74 -30.98 -39.32
N PRO A 482 2.70 -29.87 -38.54
CA PRO A 482 1.48 -29.27 -38.05
C PRO A 482 0.74 -28.47 -39.14
N VAL A 483 -0.59 -28.53 -39.12
CA VAL A 483 -1.51 -27.81 -40.02
C VAL A 483 -1.95 -26.49 -39.34
N PRO A 484 -2.19 -25.41 -40.13
CA PRO A 484 -2.31 -24.00 -39.71
C PRO A 484 -3.30 -23.64 -38.60
#